data_AF-A0A942AGR7-F1
#
_entry.id   AF-A0A942AGR7-F1
#
_cell.length_a   1.000
_cell.length_b   1.000
_cell.length_c   1.000
_cell.angle_alpha   90.00
_cell.angle_beta   90.00
_cell.angle_gamma   90.00
#
_symmetry.space_group_name_H-M   'P 1'
#
loop_
_entity.id
_entity.type
_entity.pdbx_description
1 polymer ?
#
loop_
_entity_poly.entity_id
_entity_poly.type
_entity_poly.pdbx_seq_one_letter_code
_entity_poly.pdbx_strand_id
1 'polypeptide(L)'
;MTYTSIKIKRRKTTLRGKPVSLFVQLICHRQTRRIPLDIRICEEEWNPHEEKLQIPADTGSSRNSYLLKGNEMLLKVRHKIGLLIMQLEKQGDYSVDDLLVAYQAQNRPHTLSGYIEYRAKELTEQKKTASAHHCRSLRNSFARFLSQKKKIAENFTLQAINEQIIIDYAGYLEALKLDPNTVSFYLRVLRSILNRAADDGLIERQPSLFRKV
;
A
#
# COMPACT_ATOMS: atom_id res chain seq x y z
N MET A 1 19.72 -15.74 19.63
CA MET A 1 18.61 -14.76 19.63
C MET A 1 19.00 -13.60 18.75
N THR A 2 18.29 -13.42 17.65
CA THR A 2 18.52 -12.35 16.69
C THR A 2 18.02 -11.04 17.29
N TYR A 3 18.92 -10.15 17.71
CA TYR A 3 18.49 -8.89 18.31
C TYR A 3 17.98 -7.93 17.23
N THR A 4 16.66 -7.83 17.10
CA THR A 4 16.00 -6.87 16.22
C THR A 4 15.45 -5.70 17.02
N SER A 5 15.89 -4.48 16.69
CA SER A 5 15.40 -3.25 17.31
C SER A 5 14.44 -2.50 16.39
N ILE A 6 13.31 -2.08 16.94
CA ILE A 6 12.33 -1.21 16.28
C ILE A 6 12.41 0.17 16.93
N LYS A 7 12.66 1.22 16.13
CA LYS A 7 12.61 2.62 16.60
C LYS A 7 11.72 3.45 15.69
N ILE A 8 10.89 4.32 16.23
CA ILE A 8 10.11 5.28 15.44
C ILE A 8 10.80 6.64 15.53
N LYS A 9 11.01 7.29 14.38
CA LYS A 9 11.77 8.54 14.31
C LYS A 9 11.13 9.54 13.36
N ARG A 10 11.27 10.82 13.71
CA ARG A 10 10.99 11.96 12.83
C ARG A 10 12.13 12.19 11.86
N ARG A 11 11.83 12.46 10.58
CA ARG A 11 12.85 12.91 9.62
C ARG A 11 13.44 14.26 10.04
N LYS A 12 14.74 14.45 9.86
CA LYS A 12 15.38 15.75 10.08
C LYS A 12 15.05 16.69 8.91
N THR A 13 14.76 17.96 9.20
CA THR A 13 14.58 19.03 8.23
C THR A 13 15.29 20.28 8.73
N THR A 14 15.84 21.07 7.83
CA THR A 14 16.43 22.39 8.13
C THR A 14 15.39 23.52 8.06
N LEU A 15 14.24 23.26 7.41
CA LEU A 15 13.14 24.22 7.32
C LEU A 15 12.28 24.16 8.60
N ARG A 16 12.33 25.22 9.41
CA ARG A 16 11.50 25.35 10.63
C ARG A 16 10.01 25.37 10.29
N GLY A 17 9.19 24.77 11.16
CA GLY A 17 7.73 24.76 11.06
C GLY A 17 7.13 23.87 9.97
N LYS A 18 7.96 23.23 9.12
CA LYS A 18 7.44 22.34 8.08
C LYS A 18 7.12 20.95 8.65
N PRO A 19 5.88 20.43 8.47
CA PRO A 19 5.56 19.06 8.83
C PRO A 19 6.41 18.07 8.04
N VAL A 20 6.97 17.07 8.74
CA VAL A 20 7.80 16.03 8.14
C VAL A 20 7.31 14.64 8.53
N SER A 21 7.51 13.69 7.64
CA SER A 21 7.07 12.31 7.86
C SER A 21 7.87 11.62 8.96
N LEU A 22 7.17 10.81 9.77
CA LEU A 22 7.77 9.77 10.59
C LEU A 22 8.25 8.59 9.74
N PHE A 23 9.13 7.79 10.32
CA PHE A 23 9.54 6.50 9.77
C PHE A 23 9.85 5.51 10.90
N VAL A 24 9.65 4.22 10.62
CA VAL A 24 10.17 3.14 11.45
C VAL A 24 11.59 2.84 10.98
N GLN A 25 12.52 2.74 11.92
CA GLN A 25 13.87 2.24 11.73
C GLN A 25 13.94 0.81 12.28
N LEU A 26 14.25 -0.14 11.40
CA LEU A 26 14.52 -1.53 11.74
C LEU A 26 16.03 -1.73 11.77
N ILE A 27 16.53 -2.37 12.83
CA ILE A 27 17.94 -2.73 12.96
C ILE A 27 18.01 -4.22 13.28
N CYS A 28 18.57 -5.01 12.37
CA CYS A 28 18.83 -6.43 12.55
C CYS A 28 20.21 -6.76 11.95
N HIS A 29 21.03 -7.57 12.64
CA HIS A 29 22.41 -7.90 12.23
C HIS A 29 23.26 -6.69 11.78
N ARG A 30 23.18 -5.57 12.51
CA ARG A 30 23.85 -4.29 12.18
C ARG A 30 23.42 -3.66 10.85
N GLN A 31 22.45 -4.24 10.16
CA GLN A 31 21.83 -3.65 8.97
C GLN A 31 20.64 -2.81 9.38
N THR A 32 20.48 -1.65 8.74
CA THR A 32 19.38 -0.73 9.01
C THR A 32 18.49 -0.58 7.78
N ARG A 33 17.18 -0.63 8.01
CA ARG A 33 16.16 -0.29 7.01
C ARG A 33 15.16 0.70 7.58
N ARG A 34 14.53 1.48 6.70
CA ARG A 34 13.55 2.50 7.07
C ARG A 34 12.24 2.28 6.33
N ILE A 35 11.14 2.23 7.07
CA ILE A 35 9.79 2.19 6.52
C ILE A 35 9.18 3.58 6.73
N PRO A 36 8.90 4.35 5.66
CA PRO A 36 8.24 5.63 5.80
C PRO A 36 6.80 5.44 6.31
N LEU A 37 6.36 6.35 7.17
CA LEU A 37 4.98 6.42 7.64
C LEU A 37 4.30 7.65 7.03
N ASP A 38 3.03 7.52 6.65
CA ASP A 38 2.24 8.64 6.14
C ASP A 38 1.66 9.51 7.28
N ILE A 39 2.53 9.81 8.25
CA ILE A 39 2.23 10.63 9.42
C ILE A 39 3.20 11.81 9.38
N ARG A 40 2.68 13.01 9.11
CA ARG A 40 3.46 14.25 9.00
C ARG A 40 3.22 15.13 10.22
N ILE A 41 4.30 15.46 10.91
CA ILE A 41 4.27 16.21 12.15
C ILE A 41 5.30 17.32 12.19
N CYS A 42 4.95 18.38 12.90
CA CYS A 42 5.86 19.44 13.31
C CYS A 42 6.79 18.94 14.42
N GLU A 43 7.75 19.77 14.82
CA GLU A 43 8.75 19.37 15.82
C GLU A 43 8.13 19.27 17.22
N GLU A 44 7.24 20.21 17.52
CA GLU A 44 6.55 20.38 18.79
C GLU A 44 5.57 19.23 19.06
N GLU A 45 5.15 18.52 18.02
CA GLU A 45 4.21 17.39 18.08
C GLU A 45 4.92 16.04 18.29
N TRP A 46 6.26 16.00 18.39
CA TRP A 46 7.03 14.77 18.54
C TRP A 46 7.71 14.67 19.90
N ASN A 47 7.45 13.59 20.63
CA ASN A 47 8.25 13.22 21.79
C ASN A 47 9.26 12.12 21.40
N PRO A 48 10.57 12.43 21.29
CA PRO A 48 11.59 11.45 20.90
C PRO A 48 11.92 10.42 21.97
N HIS A 49 11.64 10.70 23.25
CA HIS A 49 11.93 9.78 24.36
C HIS A 49 10.91 8.65 24.43
N GLU A 50 9.63 8.99 24.25
CA GLU A 50 8.53 8.02 24.26
C GLU A 50 8.19 7.49 22.86
N GLU A 51 8.83 8.04 21.83
CA GLU A 51 8.55 7.77 20.41
C GLU A 51 7.05 7.90 20.07
N LYS A 52 6.41 8.95 20.60
CA LYS A 52 4.96 9.18 20.48
C LYS A 52 4.63 10.60 20.02
N LEU A 53 3.46 10.76 19.42
CA LEU A 53 2.91 12.08 19.12
C LEU A 53 2.38 12.72 20.40
N GLN A 54 2.74 13.98 20.62
CA GLN A 54 2.18 14.81 21.68
C GLN A 54 1.25 15.86 21.08
N ILE A 55 0.31 16.34 21.88
CA ILE A 55 -0.70 17.31 21.46
C ILE A 55 -0.35 18.63 22.17
N PRO A 56 0.22 19.62 21.46
CA PRO A 56 0.51 20.93 22.03
C PRO A 56 -0.76 21.62 22.56
N ALA A 57 -0.57 22.55 23.51
CA ALA A 57 -1.61 23.50 23.89
C ALA A 57 -2.10 24.26 22.64
N ASP A 58 -3.39 24.61 22.61
CA ASP A 58 -4.04 25.32 21.49
C ASP A 58 -4.16 24.53 20.17
N THR A 59 -3.94 23.21 20.20
CA THR A 59 -4.19 22.35 19.03
C THR A 59 -5.68 22.28 18.71
N GLY A 60 -6.07 22.79 17.54
CA GLY A 60 -7.44 22.70 17.04
C GLY A 60 -7.95 21.25 16.94
N SER A 61 -9.26 21.06 17.10
CA SER A 61 -9.91 19.74 17.19
C SER A 61 -9.55 18.77 16.05
N SER A 62 -9.49 19.26 14.81
CA SER A 62 -9.10 18.46 13.64
C SER A 62 -7.67 17.93 13.73
N ARG A 63 -6.73 18.78 14.14
CA ARG A 63 -5.32 18.41 14.28
C ARG A 63 -5.12 17.46 15.48
N ASN A 64 -5.84 17.70 16.57
CA ASN A 64 -5.85 16.79 17.72
C ASN A 64 -6.32 15.38 17.30
N SER A 65 -7.45 15.26 16.60
CA SER A 65 -7.93 13.98 16.08
C SER A 65 -6.91 13.28 15.17
N TYR A 66 -6.21 14.05 14.33
CA TYR A 66 -5.13 13.52 13.50
C TYR A 66 -3.98 12.94 14.34
N LEU A 67 -3.51 13.66 15.37
CA LEU A 67 -2.41 13.20 16.23
C LEU A 67 -2.80 11.98 17.07
N LEU A 68 -4.04 11.91 17.57
CA LEU A 68 -4.55 10.73 18.27
C LEU A 68 -4.57 9.50 17.36
N LYS A 69 -5.14 9.63 16.16
CA LYS A 69 -5.13 8.55 15.13
C LYS A 69 -3.70 8.16 14.75
N GLY A 70 -2.79 9.13 14.70
CA GLY A 70 -1.37 8.90 14.48
C GLY A 70 -0.78 7.99 15.54
N ASN A 71 -1.00 8.25 16.83
CA ASN A 71 -0.54 7.38 17.92
C ASN A 71 -1.12 5.96 17.84
N GLU A 72 -2.41 5.81 17.55
CA GLU A 72 -3.01 4.48 17.32
C GLU A 72 -2.33 3.74 16.17
N MET A 73 -2.01 4.44 15.08
CA MET A 73 -1.30 3.86 13.95
C MET A 73 0.13 3.45 14.31
N LEU A 74 0.86 4.25 15.11
CA LEU A 74 2.20 3.89 15.59
C LEU A 74 2.18 2.60 16.43
N LEU A 75 1.20 2.45 17.32
CA LEU A 75 1.01 1.24 18.11
C LEU A 75 0.72 0.02 17.23
N LYS A 76 -0.21 0.14 16.27
CA LYS A 76 -0.54 -0.93 15.31
C LYS A 76 0.67 -1.35 14.49
N VAL A 77 1.44 -0.40 13.98
CA VAL A 77 2.66 -0.68 13.20
C VAL A 77 3.71 -1.40 14.06
N ARG A 78 3.97 -0.92 15.28
CA ARG A 78 4.94 -1.54 16.20
C ARG A 78 4.52 -2.96 16.57
N HIS A 79 3.25 -3.17 16.89
CA HIS A 79 2.71 -4.49 17.21
C HIS A 79 2.84 -5.46 16.02
N LYS A 80 2.46 -5.03 14.81
CA LYS A 80 2.56 -5.85 13.59
C LYS A 80 3.99 -6.29 13.29
N ILE A 81 4.95 -5.37 13.41
CA ILE A 81 6.38 -5.69 13.23
C ILE A 81 6.86 -6.65 14.33
N GLY A 82 6.42 -6.46 15.57
CA GLY A 82 6.71 -7.38 16.68
C GLY A 82 6.24 -8.81 16.41
N LEU A 83 5.01 -8.98 15.91
CA LEU A 83 4.47 -10.29 15.54
C LEU A 83 5.29 -10.96 14.42
N LEU A 84 5.72 -10.17 13.43
CA LEU A 84 6.56 -10.67 12.34
C LEU A 84 7.95 -11.11 12.82
N ILE A 85 8.56 -10.35 13.73
CA ILE A 85 9.81 -10.74 14.38
C ILE A 85 9.65 -12.09 15.09
N MET A 86 8.60 -12.24 15.92
CA MET A 86 8.32 -13.49 16.63
C MET A 86 8.10 -14.67 15.67
N GLN A 87 7.49 -14.43 14.50
CA GLN A 87 7.27 -15.46 13.49
C GLN A 87 8.59 -15.87 12.81
N LEU A 88 9.40 -14.90 12.40
CA LEU A 88 10.67 -15.16 11.72
C LEU A 88 11.69 -15.82 12.66
N GLU A 89 11.74 -15.43 13.92
CA GLU A 89 12.59 -16.07 14.94
C GLU A 89 12.27 -17.57 15.12
N LYS A 90 11.00 -17.97 14.96
CA LYS A 90 10.61 -19.39 14.99
C LYS A 90 11.04 -20.16 13.74
N GLN A 91 11.22 -19.47 12.63
CA GLN A 91 11.64 -20.07 11.35
C GLN A 91 13.17 -20.18 11.23
N GLY A 92 13.93 -19.46 12.07
CA GLY A 92 15.37 -19.52 12.14
C GLY A 92 16.02 -18.13 12.06
N ASP A 93 17.23 -18.09 11.52
CA ASP A 93 17.93 -16.83 11.29
C ASP A 93 17.26 -16.06 10.14
N TYR A 94 17.16 -14.74 10.28
CA TYR A 94 16.50 -13.88 9.29
C TYR A 94 17.18 -12.51 9.23
N SER A 95 17.18 -11.91 8.04
CA SER A 95 17.74 -10.59 7.82
C SER A 95 16.71 -9.47 8.02
N VAL A 96 17.18 -8.22 8.10
CA VAL A 96 16.29 -7.06 8.09
C VAL A 96 15.45 -6.99 6.80
N ASP A 97 15.96 -7.52 5.69
CA ASP A 97 15.26 -7.55 4.40
C ASP A 97 14.13 -8.59 4.39
N ASP A 98 14.32 -9.75 5.04
CA ASP A 98 13.24 -10.74 5.21
C ASP A 98 12.08 -10.16 6.03
N LEU A 99 12.40 -9.42 7.11
CA LEU A 99 11.41 -8.70 7.89
C LEU A 99 10.69 -7.62 7.08
N LEU A 100 11.41 -6.88 6.22
CA LEU A 100 10.80 -5.91 5.32
C LEU A 100 9.84 -6.59 4.32
N VAL A 101 10.27 -7.69 3.71
CA VAL A 101 9.44 -8.44 2.75
C VAL A 101 8.17 -8.94 3.42
N ALA A 102 8.29 -9.53 4.62
CA ALA A 102 7.14 -10.00 5.38
C ALA A 102 6.20 -8.86 5.80
N TYR A 103 6.76 -7.72 6.23
CA TYR A 103 5.98 -6.53 6.57
C TYR A 103 5.26 -5.97 5.36
N GLN A 104 5.94 -5.85 4.21
CA GLN A 104 5.33 -5.39 2.97
C GLN A 104 4.21 -6.33 2.52
N ALA A 105 4.44 -7.65 2.57
CA ALA A 105 3.44 -8.65 2.21
C ALA A 105 2.15 -8.51 3.03
N GLN A 106 2.26 -8.35 4.35
CA GLN A 106 1.08 -8.14 5.20
C GLN A 106 0.42 -6.76 5.03
N ASN A 107 1.09 -5.76 4.45
CA ASN A 107 0.58 -4.41 4.26
C ASN A 107 0.19 -4.11 2.80
N ARG A 108 0.14 -5.14 1.94
CA ARG A 108 -0.35 -4.96 0.58
C ARG A 108 -1.83 -4.53 0.61
N PRO A 109 -2.24 -3.59 -0.26
CA PRO A 109 -3.64 -3.16 -0.30
C PRO A 109 -4.56 -4.30 -0.74
N HIS A 110 -5.69 -4.47 -0.05
CA HIS A 110 -6.73 -5.44 -0.43
C HIS A 110 -7.74 -4.88 -1.45
N THR A 111 -7.75 -3.56 -1.64
CA THR A 111 -8.61 -2.89 -2.63
C THR A 111 -7.95 -2.94 -4.00
N LEU A 112 -8.74 -3.12 -5.06
CA LEU A 112 -8.19 -3.15 -6.43
C LEU A 112 -7.46 -1.84 -6.75
N SER A 113 -8.10 -0.71 -6.47
CA SER A 113 -7.53 0.62 -6.71
C SER A 113 -6.24 0.85 -5.94
N GLY A 114 -6.19 0.43 -4.66
CA GLY A 114 -4.98 0.52 -3.84
C GLY A 114 -3.87 -0.38 -4.36
N TYR A 115 -4.19 -1.61 -4.76
CA TYR A 115 -3.22 -2.58 -5.24
C TYR A 115 -2.63 -2.17 -6.60
N ILE A 116 -3.46 -1.66 -7.52
CA ILE A 116 -2.96 -1.11 -8.80
C ILE A 116 -1.97 0.05 -8.55
N GLU A 117 -2.27 0.95 -7.62
CA GLU A 117 -1.36 2.06 -7.28
C GLU A 117 -0.08 1.58 -6.60
N TYR A 118 -0.16 0.57 -5.74
CA TYR A 118 1.00 -0.11 -5.15
C TYR A 118 1.91 -0.67 -6.24
N ARG A 119 1.36 -1.41 -7.22
CA ARG A 119 2.12 -1.94 -8.37
C ARG A 119 2.71 -0.83 -9.25
N ALA A 120 1.98 0.25 -9.48
CA ALA A 120 2.49 1.38 -10.25
C ALA A 120 3.70 2.06 -9.57
N LYS A 121 3.69 2.16 -8.24
CA LYS A 121 4.83 2.67 -7.47
C LYS A 121 6.05 1.75 -7.57
N GLU A 122 5.88 0.45 -7.36
CA GLU A 122 6.97 -0.53 -7.53
C GLU A 122 7.58 -0.49 -8.94
N LEU A 123 6.74 -0.42 -9.98
CA LEU A 123 7.21 -0.29 -11.37
C LEU A 123 7.97 1.01 -11.61
N THR A 124 7.54 2.10 -10.97
CA THR A 124 8.23 3.40 -11.06
C THR A 124 9.62 3.32 -10.42
N GLU A 125 9.73 2.68 -9.25
CA GLU A 125 11.01 2.45 -8.55
C GLU A 125 11.96 1.56 -9.35
N GLN A 126 11.41 0.60 -10.11
CA GLN A 126 12.14 -0.24 -11.07
C GLN A 126 12.48 0.47 -12.40
N LYS A 127 12.20 1.77 -12.52
CA LYS A 127 12.37 2.58 -13.76
C LYS A 127 11.52 2.09 -14.95
N LYS A 128 10.47 1.31 -14.71
CA LYS A 128 9.48 0.84 -15.72
C LYS A 128 8.32 1.83 -15.84
N THR A 129 8.62 3.06 -16.22
CA THR A 129 7.67 4.20 -16.21
C THR A 129 6.46 3.98 -17.13
N ALA A 130 6.65 3.40 -18.31
CA ALA A 130 5.55 3.08 -19.23
C ALA A 130 4.56 2.07 -18.63
N SER A 131 5.06 1.00 -18.00
CA SER A 131 4.21 0.02 -17.32
C SER A 131 3.47 0.63 -16.13
N ALA A 132 4.13 1.50 -15.35
CA ALA A 132 3.48 2.24 -14.27
C ALA A 132 2.36 3.15 -14.81
N HIS A 133 2.57 3.80 -15.94
CA HIS A 133 1.55 4.61 -16.61
C HIS A 133 0.36 3.74 -17.06
N HIS A 134 0.60 2.56 -17.63
CA HIS A 134 -0.45 1.61 -18.01
C HIS A 134 -1.30 1.18 -16.80
N CYS A 135 -0.67 0.87 -15.65
CA CYS A 135 -1.39 0.57 -14.42
C CYS A 135 -2.30 1.73 -13.98
N ARG A 136 -1.78 2.97 -13.97
CA ARG A 136 -2.57 4.15 -13.59
C ARG A 136 -3.71 4.44 -14.58
N SER A 137 -3.48 4.25 -15.87
CA SER A 137 -4.50 4.36 -16.90
C SER A 137 -5.64 3.36 -16.67
N LEU A 138 -5.32 2.08 -16.44
CA LEU A 138 -6.31 1.06 -16.06
C LEU A 138 -7.06 1.46 -14.79
N ARG A 139 -6.37 1.87 -13.73
CA ARG A 139 -6.99 2.28 -12.46
C ARG A 139 -8.06 3.35 -12.68
N ASN A 140 -7.73 4.38 -13.47
CA ASN A 140 -8.64 5.48 -13.75
C ASN A 140 -9.84 5.03 -14.59
N SER A 141 -9.60 4.19 -15.61
CA SER A 141 -10.67 3.62 -16.44
C SER A 141 -11.62 2.75 -15.61
N PHE A 142 -11.08 1.85 -14.79
CA PHE A 142 -11.86 0.96 -13.93
C PHE A 142 -12.64 1.72 -12.85
N ALA A 143 -12.07 2.81 -12.30
CA ALA A 143 -12.78 3.66 -11.35
C ALA A 143 -14.01 4.33 -11.99
N ARG A 144 -13.92 4.78 -13.25
CA ARG A 144 -15.06 5.32 -14.01
C ARG A 144 -16.13 4.27 -14.26
N PHE A 145 -15.72 3.05 -14.63
CA PHE A 145 -16.62 1.90 -14.75
C PHE A 145 -17.38 1.62 -13.44
N LEU A 146 -16.67 1.54 -12.31
CA LEU A 146 -17.30 1.31 -11.01
C LEU A 146 -18.26 2.43 -10.63
N SER A 147 -17.89 3.68 -10.92
CA SER A 147 -18.76 4.84 -10.70
C SER A 147 -20.08 4.75 -11.47
N GLN A 148 -20.05 4.31 -12.75
CA GLN A 148 -21.28 4.06 -13.52
C GLN A 148 -22.14 2.94 -12.92
N LYS A 149 -21.53 1.94 -12.30
CA LYS A 149 -22.21 0.88 -11.55
C LYS A 149 -22.62 1.30 -10.13
N LYS A 150 -22.49 2.59 -9.77
CA LYS A 150 -22.75 3.15 -8.43
C LYS A 150 -21.92 2.47 -7.31
N LYS A 151 -20.71 2.00 -7.65
CA LYS A 151 -19.75 1.38 -6.71
C LYS A 151 -18.62 2.36 -6.41
N ILE A 152 -18.13 2.33 -5.17
CA ILE A 152 -17.01 3.16 -4.70
C ILE A 152 -15.70 2.42 -4.99
N ALA A 153 -14.85 2.99 -5.83
CA ALA A 153 -13.60 2.37 -6.27
C ALA A 153 -12.61 2.12 -5.12
N GLU A 154 -12.62 3.00 -4.13
CA GLU A 154 -11.77 2.95 -2.94
C GLU A 154 -12.09 1.75 -2.05
N ASN A 155 -13.33 1.25 -2.08
CA ASN A 155 -13.80 0.13 -1.26
C ASN A 155 -13.90 -1.18 -2.04
N PHE A 156 -13.71 -1.14 -3.37
CA PHE A 156 -13.84 -2.33 -4.21
C PHE A 156 -12.63 -3.25 -4.04
N THR A 157 -12.85 -4.43 -3.47
CA THR A 157 -11.78 -5.37 -3.10
C THR A 157 -11.31 -6.24 -4.26
N LEU A 158 -10.08 -6.74 -4.18
CA LEU A 158 -9.55 -7.72 -5.13
C LEU A 158 -10.40 -9.00 -5.16
N GLN A 159 -10.91 -9.43 -4.00
CA GLN A 159 -11.77 -10.61 -3.85
C GLN A 159 -13.16 -10.44 -4.50
N ALA A 160 -13.63 -9.20 -4.66
CA ALA A 160 -14.91 -8.94 -5.32
C ALA A 160 -14.85 -9.09 -6.85
N ILE A 161 -13.66 -9.31 -7.41
CA ILE A 161 -13.47 -9.51 -8.85
C ILE A 161 -13.83 -10.94 -9.20
N ASN A 162 -14.74 -11.08 -10.16
CA ASN A 162 -15.17 -12.34 -10.72
C ASN A 162 -15.33 -12.19 -12.24
N GLU A 163 -15.67 -13.29 -12.91
CA GLU A 163 -15.83 -13.33 -14.37
C GLU A 163 -16.85 -12.29 -14.87
N GLN A 164 -17.98 -12.12 -14.17
CA GLN A 164 -19.01 -11.16 -14.56
C GLN A 164 -18.53 -9.71 -14.50
N ILE A 165 -17.75 -9.35 -13.47
CA ILE A 165 -17.18 -7.99 -13.37
C ILE A 165 -16.24 -7.70 -14.54
N ILE A 166 -15.50 -8.70 -15.02
CA ILE A 166 -14.60 -8.57 -16.16
C ILE A 166 -15.36 -8.43 -17.48
N ILE A 167 -16.41 -9.24 -17.68
CA ILE A 167 -17.32 -9.11 -18.84
C ILE A 167 -17.98 -7.73 -18.85
N ASP A 168 -18.51 -7.30 -17.72
CA ASP A 168 -19.14 -5.99 -17.57
C ASP A 168 -18.15 -4.86 -17.88
N TYR A 169 -16.89 -5.00 -17.47
CA TYR A 169 -15.85 -4.02 -17.76
C TYR A 169 -15.45 -4.02 -19.25
N ALA A 170 -15.34 -5.18 -19.89
CA ALA A 170 -15.09 -5.28 -21.33
C ALA A 170 -16.22 -4.60 -22.13
N GLY A 171 -17.48 -4.92 -21.82
CA GLY A 171 -18.64 -4.29 -22.45
C GLY A 171 -18.72 -2.78 -22.19
N TYR A 172 -18.28 -2.31 -21.03
CA TYR A 172 -18.12 -0.87 -20.77
C TYR A 172 -17.11 -0.21 -21.71
N LEU A 173 -15.94 -0.83 -21.91
CA LEU A 173 -14.91 -0.30 -22.81
C LEU A 173 -15.37 -0.29 -24.27
N GLU A 174 -16.11 -1.31 -24.69
CA GLU A 174 -16.71 -1.38 -26.03
C GLU A 174 -17.82 -0.34 -26.22
N ALA A 175 -18.66 -0.11 -25.21
CA ALA A 175 -19.70 0.92 -25.24
C ALA A 175 -19.13 2.34 -25.35
N LEU A 176 -17.89 2.56 -24.89
CA LEU A 176 -17.13 3.79 -25.13
C LEU A 176 -16.59 3.92 -26.57
N LYS A 177 -16.87 2.95 -27.45
CA LYS A 177 -16.37 2.87 -28.83
C LYS A 177 -14.85 2.93 -28.93
N LEU A 178 -14.15 2.33 -27.95
CA LEU A 178 -12.70 2.19 -28.01
C LEU A 178 -12.30 1.14 -29.05
N ASP A 179 -11.15 1.35 -29.68
CA ASP A 179 -10.57 0.37 -30.61
C ASP A 179 -10.34 -0.99 -29.92
N PRO A 180 -10.59 -2.13 -30.59
CA PRO A 180 -10.39 -3.47 -30.01
C PRO A 180 -9.01 -3.70 -29.40
N ASN A 181 -7.96 -3.07 -29.94
CA ASN A 181 -6.62 -3.15 -29.36
C ASN A 181 -6.54 -2.45 -28.01
N THR A 182 -7.27 -1.35 -27.85
CA THR A 182 -7.35 -0.60 -26.59
C THR A 182 -8.14 -1.38 -25.54
N VAL A 183 -9.24 -2.03 -25.92
CA VAL A 183 -10.00 -2.94 -25.05
C VAL A 183 -9.09 -4.07 -24.57
N SER A 184 -8.44 -4.75 -25.52
CA SER A 184 -7.48 -5.84 -25.25
C SER A 184 -6.33 -5.39 -24.35
N PHE A 185 -5.85 -4.16 -24.53
CA PHE A 185 -4.81 -3.56 -23.67
C PHE A 185 -5.27 -3.48 -22.22
N TYR A 186 -6.44 -2.87 -21.94
CA TYR A 186 -6.93 -2.75 -20.56
C TYR A 186 -7.13 -4.11 -19.90
N LEU A 187 -7.72 -5.07 -20.62
CA LEU A 187 -7.95 -6.42 -20.11
C LEU A 187 -6.63 -7.15 -19.83
N ARG A 188 -5.61 -7.00 -20.69
CA ARG A 188 -4.28 -7.58 -20.47
C ARG A 188 -3.58 -6.99 -19.25
N VAL A 189 -3.67 -5.67 -19.06
CA VAL A 189 -3.10 -5.01 -17.87
C VAL A 189 -3.83 -5.47 -16.62
N LEU A 190 -5.17 -5.57 -16.65
CA LEU A 190 -5.96 -6.06 -15.52
C LEU A 190 -5.59 -7.50 -15.18
N ARG A 191 -5.51 -8.38 -16.17
CA ARG A 191 -5.09 -9.78 -16.00
C ARG A 191 -3.71 -9.89 -15.37
N SER A 192 -2.74 -9.09 -15.83
CA SER A 192 -1.41 -9.06 -15.25
C SER A 192 -1.42 -8.65 -13.77
N ILE A 193 -2.29 -7.71 -13.39
CA ILE A 193 -2.41 -7.25 -12.01
C ILE A 193 -3.07 -8.32 -11.14
N LEU A 194 -4.11 -8.99 -11.61
CA LEU A 194 -4.78 -10.05 -10.84
C LEU A 194 -3.93 -11.31 -10.70
N ASN A 195 -3.20 -11.69 -11.75
CA ASN A 195 -2.21 -12.78 -11.66
C ASN A 195 -1.17 -12.46 -10.59
N ARG A 196 -0.69 -11.21 -10.55
CA ARG A 196 0.28 -10.79 -9.55
C ARG A 196 -0.31 -10.73 -8.14
N ALA A 197 -1.57 -10.30 -7.99
CA ALA A 197 -2.27 -10.34 -6.71
C ALA A 197 -2.41 -11.77 -6.17
N ALA A 198 -2.62 -12.75 -7.06
CA ALA A 198 -2.62 -14.16 -6.69
C ALA A 198 -1.23 -14.66 -6.27
N ASP A 199 -0.16 -14.27 -6.99
CA ASP A 199 1.23 -14.57 -6.60
C ASP A 199 1.58 -13.99 -5.23
N ASP A 200 1.06 -12.80 -4.95
CA ASP A 200 1.25 -12.10 -3.69
C ASP A 200 0.33 -12.62 -2.56
N GLY A 201 -0.50 -13.65 -2.83
CA GLY A 201 -1.37 -14.32 -1.86
C GLY A 201 -2.62 -13.55 -1.45
N LEU A 202 -3.02 -12.52 -2.20
CA LEU A 202 -4.17 -11.66 -1.86
C LEU A 202 -5.51 -12.22 -2.34
N ILE A 203 -5.47 -13.03 -3.40
CA ILE A 203 -6.62 -13.72 -3.98
C ILE A 203 -6.19 -15.11 -4.45
N GLU A 204 -7.16 -16.00 -4.64
CA GLU A 204 -6.89 -17.29 -5.28
C GLU A 204 -6.66 -17.12 -6.79
N ARG A 205 -5.79 -17.95 -7.34
CA ARG A 205 -5.53 -17.96 -8.79
C ARG A 205 -6.71 -18.59 -9.51
N GLN A 206 -7.31 -17.84 -10.43
CA GLN A 206 -8.47 -18.28 -11.23
C GLN A 206 -8.13 -18.27 -12.74
N PRO A 207 -7.72 -19.40 -13.35
CA PRO A 207 -7.32 -19.45 -14.76
C PRO A 207 -8.42 -19.08 -15.76
N SER A 208 -9.69 -19.35 -15.40
CA SER A 208 -10.87 -19.10 -16.24
C SER A 208 -11.40 -17.67 -16.17
N LEU A 209 -10.84 -16.81 -15.31
CA LEU A 209 -11.40 -15.51 -14.95
C LEU A 209 -11.59 -14.56 -16.15
N PHE A 210 -10.78 -14.73 -17.21
CA PHE A 210 -10.84 -13.94 -18.45
C PHE A 210 -11.28 -14.79 -19.66
N ARG A 211 -11.90 -15.96 -19.47
CA ARG A 211 -12.18 -16.89 -20.59
C ARG A 211 -13.21 -16.34 -21.59
N LYS A 212 -14.10 -15.45 -21.14
CA LYS A 212 -15.21 -14.90 -21.92
C LYS A 212 -14.93 -13.51 -22.50
N VAL A 213 -13.70 -13.02 -22.41
CA VAL A 213 -13.26 -11.72 -22.92
C VAL A 213 -11.90 -11.79 -23.60
#